data_AF-A0A444XVD4-F1
#
_entry.id   AF-A0A444XVD4-F1
#
_cell.length_a   1.000
_cell.length_b   1.000
_cell.length_c   1.000
_cell.angle_alpha   90.00
_cell.angle_beta   90.00
_cell.angle_gamma   90.00
#
_symmetry.space_group_name_H-M   'P 1'
#
loop_
_entity.id
_entity.type
_entity.pdbx_description
1 polymer ?
#
loop_
_entity_poly.entity_id
_entity_poly.type
_entity_poly.pdbx_seq_one_letter_code
_entity_poly.pdbx_strand_id
1 'polypeptide(L)'
;MRNGFITREKIDRTLANWEWRALYQHASLIALPAISYDHCPIVLNLNQIQRREKNFKFEAFWVDHDECENAVRKGWDKENIHGCDWEGITRKIENCKEELKKWSKKTFKRADKEIYKLKDELKKLQDSNLTQEKQERIQLIKENIIVL
;
A
#
# COMPACT_ATOMS: atom_id res chain seq x y z
N MET A 1 -23.76 -12.81 14.02
CA MET A 1 -24.24 -14.10 13.49
C MET A 1 -25.69 -14.29 13.91
N ARG A 2 -26.62 -14.48 12.97
CA ARG A 2 -27.95 -15.02 13.26
C ARG A 2 -28.03 -16.38 12.54
N ASN A 3 -28.30 -17.44 13.30
CA ASN A 3 -28.53 -18.81 12.80
C ASN A 3 -27.35 -19.50 12.08
N GLY A 4 -26.09 -19.14 12.36
CA GLY A 4 -24.92 -19.82 11.78
C GLY A 4 -24.63 -19.51 10.30
N PHE A 5 -25.41 -18.63 9.68
CA PHE A 5 -25.15 -18.14 8.32
C PHE A 5 -24.38 -16.82 8.35
N ILE A 6 -23.39 -16.69 7.46
CA ILE A 6 -22.74 -15.40 7.23
C ILE A 6 -23.59 -14.59 6.26
N THR A 7 -24.05 -13.43 6.73
CA THR A 7 -24.71 -12.42 5.90
C THR A 7 -23.70 -11.33 5.57
N ARG A 8 -23.61 -10.96 4.28
CA ARG A 8 -22.86 -9.79 3.84
C ARG A 8 -23.83 -8.69 3.46
N GLU A 9 -23.56 -7.47 3.91
CA GLU A 9 -24.40 -6.31 3.64
C GLU A 9 -23.61 -5.24 2.88
N LYS A 10 -24.25 -4.58 1.91
CA LYS A 10 -23.67 -3.46 1.18
C LYS A 10 -24.13 -2.15 1.81
N ILE A 11 -23.41 -1.72 2.84
CA ILE A 11 -23.74 -0.50 3.61
C ILE A 11 -23.03 0.74 3.06
N ASP A 12 -21.82 0.60 2.54
CA ASP A 12 -21.05 1.72 1.98
C ASP A 12 -21.51 2.04 0.55
N ARG A 13 -21.77 3.33 0.30
CA ARG A 13 -22.31 3.83 -0.98
C ARG A 13 -21.73 5.19 -1.32
N THR A 14 -21.56 5.45 -2.62
CA THR A 14 -21.23 6.77 -3.16
C THR A 14 -22.41 7.26 -4.00
N LEU A 15 -22.69 8.56 -3.91
CA LEU A 15 -23.75 9.22 -4.67
C LEU A 15 -23.11 10.25 -5.60
N ALA A 16 -23.61 10.33 -6.83
CA ALA A 16 -23.17 11.30 -7.81
C ALA A 16 -24.39 11.79 -8.60
N ASN A 17 -24.46 13.09 -8.87
CA ASN A 17 -25.45 13.67 -9.76
C ASN A 17 -24.97 13.65 -11.22
N TRP A 18 -25.84 14.09 -12.13
CA TRP A 18 -25.55 14.09 -13.56
C TRP A 18 -24.41 15.03 -13.93
N GLU A 19 -24.37 16.22 -13.31
CA GLU A 19 -23.31 17.20 -13.53
C GLU A 19 -21.94 16.63 -13.17
N TRP A 20 -21.83 15.93 -12.03
CA TRP A 20 -20.61 15.27 -11.61
C TRP A 20 -20.23 14.12 -12.57
N ARG A 21 -21.21 13.33 -13.02
CA ARG A 21 -20.95 12.23 -13.96
C ARG A 21 -20.46 12.74 -15.32
N ALA A 22 -20.94 13.90 -15.75
CA ALA A 22 -20.49 14.56 -16.97
C ALA A 22 -19.01 15.00 -16.87
N LEU A 23 -18.56 15.44 -15.68
CA LEU A 23 -17.15 15.80 -15.41
C LEU A 23 -16.24 14.58 -15.31
N TYR A 24 -16.72 13.47 -14.73
CA TYR A 24 -15.94 12.25 -14.51
C TYR A 24 -16.57 11.03 -15.18
N GLN A 25 -16.62 11.07 -16.51
CA GLN A 25 -17.30 10.06 -17.35
C GLN A 25 -16.76 8.64 -17.13
N HIS A 26 -15.46 8.54 -16.83
CA HIS A 26 -14.78 7.28 -16.58
C HIS A 26 -14.67 6.95 -15.08
N ALA A 27 -15.31 7.68 -14.17
CA ALA A 27 -15.26 7.33 -12.76
C ALA A 27 -15.78 5.92 -12.51
N SER A 28 -15.06 5.17 -11.68
CA SER A 28 -15.36 3.80 -11.31
C SER A 28 -15.25 3.64 -9.79
N LEU A 29 -16.00 2.68 -9.25
CA LEU A 29 -16.01 2.38 -7.83
C LEU A 29 -15.42 0.98 -7.63
N ILE A 30 -14.43 0.87 -6.75
CA ILE A 30 -13.71 -0.38 -6.48
C ILE A 30 -13.84 -0.70 -5.00
N ALA A 31 -14.39 -1.87 -4.66
CA ALA A 31 -14.29 -2.41 -3.31
C ALA A 31 -12.93 -3.10 -3.14
N LEU A 32 -12.18 -2.70 -2.12
CA LEU A 32 -10.94 -3.36 -1.70
C LEU A 32 -11.26 -4.50 -0.73
N PRO A 33 -10.42 -5.56 -0.70
CA PRO A 33 -10.62 -6.66 0.24
C PRO A 33 -10.54 -6.17 1.69
N ALA A 34 -11.43 -6.69 2.53
CA ALA A 34 -11.46 -6.39 3.96
C ALA A 34 -10.31 -7.13 4.65
N ILE A 35 -9.27 -6.42 5.08
CA ILE A 35 -8.07 -7.00 5.71
C ILE A 35 -8.19 -6.89 7.23
N SER A 36 -8.09 -5.67 7.77
CA SER A 36 -8.07 -5.37 9.21
C SER A 36 -9.42 -4.99 9.80
N TYR A 37 -10.39 -4.62 8.98
CA TYR A 37 -11.76 -4.27 9.40
C TYR A 37 -12.75 -5.30 8.88
N ASP A 38 -13.94 -5.32 9.48
CA ASP A 38 -15.11 -6.07 9.04
C ASP A 38 -15.82 -5.45 7.81
N HIS A 39 -15.41 -4.24 7.41
CA HIS A 39 -15.86 -3.54 6.21
C HIS A 39 -14.85 -3.57 5.06
N CYS A 40 -15.37 -3.60 3.82
CA CYS A 40 -14.58 -3.47 2.59
C CYS A 40 -14.45 -1.99 2.22
N PRO A 41 -13.23 -1.40 2.25
CA PRO A 41 -13.06 -0.01 1.85
C PRO A 41 -13.48 0.22 0.39
N ILE A 42 -14.25 1.27 0.15
CA ILE A 42 -14.67 1.68 -1.19
C ILE A 42 -13.75 2.78 -1.71
N VAL A 43 -13.18 2.57 -2.89
CA VAL A 43 -12.32 3.53 -3.59
C VAL A 43 -13.03 4.06 -4.82
N LEU A 44 -13.22 5.38 -4.87
CA LEU A 44 -13.66 6.09 -6.07
C LEU A 44 -12.44 6.41 -6.94
N ASN A 45 -12.33 5.72 -8.08
CA ASN A 45 -11.30 5.98 -9.07
C ASN A 45 -11.87 6.88 -10.18
N LEU A 46 -11.38 8.11 -10.26
CA LEU A 46 -11.83 9.10 -11.25
C LEU A 46 -11.21 8.92 -12.64
N ASN A 47 -10.31 7.95 -12.81
CA ASN A 47 -9.54 7.71 -14.05
C ASN A 47 -8.77 8.94 -14.57
N GLN A 48 -8.61 9.98 -13.75
CA GLN A 48 -7.62 11.03 -13.97
C GLN A 48 -6.26 10.44 -13.59
N ILE A 49 -5.50 9.99 -14.57
CA ILE A 49 -4.10 9.61 -14.39
C ILE A 49 -3.30 10.91 -14.19
N GLN A 50 -3.50 11.60 -13.07
CA GLN A 50 -2.48 12.49 -12.57
C GLN A 50 -1.43 11.60 -11.90
N ARG A 51 -0.24 11.52 -12.51
CA ARG A 51 0.94 11.03 -11.81
C ARG A 51 1.18 11.97 -10.63
N ARG A 52 0.61 11.64 -9.47
CA ARG A 52 1.03 12.26 -8.22
C ARG A 52 2.47 11.85 -7.99
N GLU A 53 3.34 12.84 -7.84
CA GLU A 53 4.69 12.59 -7.35
C GLU A 53 4.57 11.93 -5.97
N LYS A 54 5.05 10.69 -5.85
CA LYS A 54 5.08 10.01 -4.58
C LYS A 54 6.20 10.64 -3.76
N ASN A 55 5.82 11.44 -2.77
CA ASN A 55 6.77 11.94 -1.78
C ASN A 55 7.46 10.75 -1.10
N PHE A 56 8.77 10.87 -0.91
CA PHE A 56 9.53 9.88 -0.16
C PHE A 56 9.02 9.85 1.28
N LYS A 57 8.85 8.64 1.81
CA LYS A 57 8.55 8.39 3.21
C LYS A 57 9.54 7.35 3.71
N PHE A 58 10.05 7.59 4.91
CA PHE A 58 10.83 6.61 5.64
C PHE A 58 9.84 5.68 6.36
N GLU A 59 9.97 4.37 6.16
CA GLU A 59 9.11 3.39 6.82
C GLU A 59 9.72 3.01 8.17
N ALA A 60 8.91 3.01 9.24
CA ALA A 60 9.42 2.81 10.60
C ALA A 60 10.17 1.47 10.76
N PHE A 61 9.66 0.40 10.15
CA PHE A 61 10.28 -0.94 10.21
C PHE A 61 11.65 -1.02 9.53
N TRP A 62 12.05 -0.02 8.74
CA TRP A 62 13.40 0.00 8.18
C TRP A 62 14.47 0.08 9.27
N VAL A 63 14.18 0.74 10.40
CA VAL A 63 15.12 0.85 11.53
C VAL A 63 15.54 -0.51 12.06
N ASP A 64 14.64 -1.48 12.06
CA ASP A 64 14.88 -2.83 12.58
C ASP A 64 15.65 -3.73 11.61
N HIS A 65 15.90 -3.28 10.38
CA HIS A 65 16.63 -4.06 9.39
C HIS A 65 18.12 -3.69 9.40
N ASP A 66 18.97 -4.71 9.56
CA ASP A 66 20.44 -4.59 9.69
C ASP A 66 21.15 -3.77 8.58
N GLU A 67 20.56 -3.68 7.39
CA GLU A 67 21.16 -2.97 6.25
C GLU A 67 20.69 -1.52 6.12
N CYS A 68 19.69 -1.09 6.89
CA CYS A 68 19.15 0.27 6.80
C CYS A 68 20.21 1.30 7.15
N GLU A 69 20.95 1.10 8.25
CA GLU A 69 22.03 2.01 8.65
C GLU A 69 23.11 2.09 7.57
N ASN A 70 23.45 0.97 6.94
CA ASN A 70 24.43 0.93 5.86
C ASN A 70 23.96 1.72 4.63
N ALA A 71 22.67 1.65 4.28
CA ALA A 71 22.10 2.44 3.20
C ALA A 71 22.13 3.96 3.51
N VAL A 72 21.85 4.35 4.76
CA VAL A 72 21.96 5.74 5.20
C VAL A 72 23.41 6.22 5.15
N ARG A 73 24.35 5.46 5.74
CA ARG A 73 25.78 5.79 5.77
C ARG A 73 26.34 5.98 4.36
N LYS A 74 26.00 5.07 3.45
CA LYS A 74 26.40 5.14 2.04
C LYS A 74 25.92 6.42 1.34
N GLY A 75 24.72 6.90 1.66
CA GLY A 75 24.21 8.17 1.14
C GLY A 75 24.88 9.39 1.79
N TRP A 76 25.13 9.32 3.09
CA TRP A 76 25.66 10.42 3.89
C TRP A 76 27.14 10.72 3.60
N ASP A 77 27.94 9.68 3.40
CA ASP A 77 29.38 9.75 3.16
C ASP A 77 29.74 9.96 1.69
N LYS A 78 28.73 10.05 0.82
CA LYS A 78 28.94 10.32 -0.60
C LYS A 78 29.55 11.71 -0.77
N GLU A 79 30.69 11.77 -1.47
CA GLU A 79 31.40 13.02 -1.71
C GLU A 79 30.52 14.04 -2.43
N ASN A 80 30.45 15.25 -1.85
CA ASN A 80 29.68 16.36 -2.38
C ASN A 80 30.64 17.39 -2.98
N ILE A 81 30.64 17.47 -4.30
CA ILE A 81 31.45 18.42 -5.07
C ILE A 81 30.78 19.80 -4.96
N HIS A 82 31.26 20.65 -4.06
CA HIS A 82 30.90 22.06 -3.85
C HIS A 82 29.51 22.39 -3.27
N GLY A 83 29.47 23.35 -2.32
CA GLY A 83 28.27 23.96 -1.76
C GLY A 83 28.60 24.65 -0.42
N CYS A 84 27.85 25.70 -0.07
CA CYS A 84 27.88 26.26 1.29
C CYS A 84 27.31 25.22 2.29
N ASP A 85 27.60 25.36 3.59
CA ASP A 85 27.31 24.32 4.60
C ASP A 85 25.87 23.76 4.54
N TRP A 86 24.88 24.61 4.25
CA TRP A 86 23.48 24.23 4.13
C TRP A 86 23.13 23.42 2.86
N GLU A 87 23.71 23.78 1.72
CA GLU A 87 23.55 23.04 0.46
C GLU A 87 24.19 21.66 0.56
N GLY A 88 25.31 21.57 1.29
CA GLY A 88 25.97 20.30 1.62
C GLY A 88 25.06 19.35 2.38
N ILE A 89 24.39 19.82 3.43
CA ILE A 89 23.43 19.03 4.23
C ILE A 89 22.24 18.60 3.38
N THR A 90 21.63 19.53 2.64
CA THR A 90 20.46 19.23 1.79
C THR A 90 20.79 18.12 0.79
N ARG A 91 21.98 18.19 0.16
CA ARG A 91 22.43 17.17 -0.78
C ARG A 91 22.72 15.83 -0.11
N LYS A 92 23.27 15.80 1.11
CA LYS A 92 23.43 14.56 1.90
C LYS A 92 22.09 13.89 2.18
N ILE A 93 21.08 14.66 2.59
CA ILE A 93 19.72 14.14 2.83
C ILE A 93 19.14 13.52 1.55
N GLU A 94 19.28 14.20 0.41
CA GLU A 94 18.80 13.66 -0.88
C GLU A 94 19.56 12.39 -1.28
N ASN A 95 20.88 12.33 -1.07
CA ASN A 95 21.67 11.12 -1.30
C ASN A 95 21.20 9.95 -0.40
N CYS A 96 20.97 10.19 0.88
CA CYS A 96 20.42 9.17 1.80
C CYS A 96 19.07 8.66 1.32
N LYS A 97 18.17 9.56 0.92
CA LYS A 97 16.86 9.23 0.37
C LYS A 97 16.97 8.34 -0.86
N GLU A 98 17.87 8.64 -1.79
CA GLU A 98 18.05 7.83 -3.01
C GLU A 98 18.66 6.46 -2.72
N GLU A 99 19.63 6.36 -1.82
CA GLU A 99 20.18 5.07 -1.41
C GLU A 99 19.16 4.21 -0.64
N LEU A 100 18.38 4.82 0.27
CA LEU A 100 17.27 4.16 0.95
C LEU A 100 16.20 3.65 -0.02
N LYS A 101 15.81 4.45 -1.03
CA LYS A 101 14.87 4.02 -2.07
C LYS A 101 15.40 2.82 -2.85
N LYS A 102 16.66 2.84 -3.27
CA LYS A 102 17.29 1.74 -4.02
C LYS A 102 17.36 0.47 -3.18
N TRP A 103 17.81 0.61 -1.93
CA TRP A 103 17.90 -0.49 -0.98
C TRP A 103 16.53 -1.08 -0.70
N SER A 104 15.55 -0.27 -0.29
CA SER A 104 14.17 -0.71 -0.03
C SER A 104 13.57 -1.46 -1.22
N LYS A 105 13.70 -0.91 -2.43
CA LYS A 105 13.22 -1.55 -3.66
C LYS A 105 13.93 -2.86 -3.99
N LYS A 106 15.18 -3.05 -3.58
CA LYS A 106 15.94 -4.29 -3.78
C LYS A 106 15.52 -5.34 -2.74
N THR A 107 15.44 -4.93 -1.48
CA THR A 107 15.23 -5.79 -0.31
C THR A 107 13.78 -6.27 -0.21
N PHE A 108 12.81 -5.37 -0.36
CA PHE A 108 11.38 -5.68 -0.14
C PHE A 108 10.59 -5.98 -1.42
N LYS A 109 11.25 -6.06 -2.59
CA LYS A 109 10.59 -6.33 -3.88
C LYS A 109 9.73 -7.60 -3.89
N ARG A 110 10.16 -8.61 -3.13
CA ARG A 110 9.44 -9.88 -3.03
C ARG A 110 8.24 -9.75 -2.09
N ALA A 111 8.39 -9.05 -0.97
CA ALA A 111 7.29 -8.76 -0.06
C ALA A 111 6.17 -7.97 -0.77
N ASP A 112 6.50 -6.94 -1.55
CA ASP A 112 5.51 -6.19 -2.36
C ASP A 112 4.69 -7.12 -3.28
N LYS A 113 5.36 -8.04 -3.96
CA LYS A 113 4.72 -9.01 -4.86
C LYS A 113 3.87 -10.00 -4.08
N GLU A 114 4.32 -10.44 -2.93
CA GLU A 114 3.62 -11.41 -2.10
C GLU A 114 2.36 -10.79 -1.48
N ILE A 115 2.47 -9.58 -0.94
CA ILE A 115 1.34 -8.79 -0.46
C ILE A 115 0.30 -8.61 -1.57
N TYR A 116 0.74 -8.31 -2.80
CA TYR A 116 -0.18 -8.18 -3.94
C TYR A 116 -0.91 -9.49 -4.25
N LYS A 117 -0.20 -10.61 -4.30
CA LYS A 117 -0.79 -11.94 -4.54
C LYS A 117 -1.78 -12.32 -3.45
N LEU A 118 -1.40 -12.14 -2.18
CA LEU A 118 -2.26 -12.44 -1.03
C LEU A 118 -3.52 -11.57 -1.03
N LYS A 119 -3.41 -10.29 -1.39
CA LYS A 119 -4.58 -9.41 -1.55
C LYS A 119 -5.50 -9.83 -2.69
N ASP A 120 -4.95 -10.31 -3.80
CA ASP A 120 -5.74 -10.82 -4.94
C ASP A 120 -6.44 -12.15 -4.59
N GLU A 121 -5.76 -13.08 -3.92
CA GLU A 121 -6.34 -14.32 -3.40
C GLU A 121 -7.45 -14.00 -2.39
N LEU A 122 -7.18 -13.11 -1.44
CA LEU A 122 -8.15 -12.65 -0.44
C LEU A 122 -9.40 -12.09 -1.11
N LYS A 123 -9.23 -11.23 -2.13
CA LYS A 123 -10.35 -10.66 -2.87
C LYS A 123 -11.18 -11.74 -3.56
N LYS A 124 -10.55 -12.70 -4.25
CA LYS A 124 -11.27 -13.81 -4.92
C LYS A 124 -12.06 -14.66 -3.93
N LEU A 125 -11.47 -14.97 -2.78
CA LEU A 125 -12.16 -15.72 -1.72
C LEU A 125 -13.35 -14.91 -1.16
N GLN A 126 -13.15 -13.60 -0.94
CA GLN A 126 -14.19 -12.69 -0.48
C GLN A 126 -15.27 -12.42 -1.54
N ASP A 127 -15.01 -12.53 -2.83
CA ASP A 127 -16.04 -12.36 -3.86
C ASP A 127 -16.85 -13.66 -4.11
N SER A 128 -16.33 -14.81 -3.64
CA SER A 128 -16.99 -16.12 -3.78
C SER A 128 -17.94 -16.47 -2.62
N ASN A 129 -18.74 -17.53 -2.81
CA ASN A 129 -19.55 -18.11 -1.73
C ASN A 129 -18.65 -18.56 -0.56
N LEU A 130 -18.93 -18.03 0.63
CA LEU A 130 -18.24 -18.34 1.88
C LEU A 130 -18.62 -19.74 2.38
N THR A 131 -17.63 -20.61 2.42
CA THR A 131 -17.66 -21.87 3.19
C THR A 131 -16.82 -21.70 4.45
N GLN A 132 -16.96 -22.61 5.42
CA GLN A 132 -16.16 -22.60 6.65
C GLN A 132 -14.65 -22.71 6.35
N GLU A 133 -14.26 -23.62 5.45
CA GLU A 133 -12.87 -23.77 4.98
C GLU A 133 -12.31 -22.45 4.40
N LYS A 134 -13.10 -21.73 3.60
CA LYS A 134 -12.69 -20.45 3.04
C LYS A 134 -12.56 -19.36 4.11
N GLN A 135 -13.32 -19.42 5.20
CA GLN A 135 -13.21 -18.46 6.30
C GLN A 135 -11.88 -18.64 7.03
N GLU A 136 -11.51 -19.88 7.34
CA GLU A 136 -10.23 -20.22 7.94
C GLU A 136 -9.08 -19.76 7.04
N ARG A 137 -9.20 -20.01 5.73
CA ARG A 137 -8.22 -19.53 4.74
C ARG A 137 -8.13 -18.01 4.67
N ILE A 138 -9.27 -17.30 4.69
CA ILE A 138 -9.32 -15.83 4.72
C ILE A 138 -8.61 -15.30 5.96
N GLN A 139 -8.85 -15.89 7.13
CA GLN A 139 -8.23 -15.47 8.38
C GLN A 139 -6.71 -15.64 8.34
N LEU A 140 -6.23 -16.79 7.85
CA LEU A 140 -4.81 -17.05 7.68
C LEU A 140 -4.15 -16.05 6.71
N ILE A 141 -4.80 -15.74 5.58
CA ILE A 141 -4.27 -14.78 4.61
C ILE A 141 -4.20 -13.37 5.22
N LYS A 142 -5.20 -12.97 6.01
CA LYS A 142 -5.20 -11.67 6.71
C LYS A 142 -4.01 -11.56 7.66
N GLU A 143 -3.76 -12.59 8.45
CA GLU A 143 -2.62 -12.64 9.38
C GLU A 143 -1.29 -12.55 8.64
N ASN A 144 -1.13 -13.30 7.55
CA ASN A 144 0.08 -13.24 6.72
C ASN A 144 0.31 -11.84 6.12
N ILE A 145 -0.76 -11.14 5.69
CA ILE A 145 -0.64 -9.77 5.16
C ILE A 145 -0.22 -8.77 6.24
N ILE A 146 -0.61 -8.98 7.51
CA ILE A 146 -0.28 -8.07 8.61
C ILE A 146 1.17 -8.25 9.07
N VAL A 147 1.72 -9.46 8.92
CA VAL A 147 3.09 -9.82 9.36
C VAL A 147 4.15 -9.51 8.29
N LEU A 148 3.76 -9.38 7.02
CA LEU A 148 4.63 -9.04 5.89
C LEU A 148 4.83 -7.52 5.73
#